data_AF-A0A6G7BQD6-F1
#
_entry.id   AF-A0A6G7BQD6-F1
#
_cell.length_a   1.000
_cell.length_b   1.000
_cell.length_c   1.000
_cell.angle_alpha   90.00
_cell.angle_beta   90.00
_cell.angle_gamma   90.00
#
_symmetry.space_group_name_H-M   'P 1'
#
loop_
_entity.id
_entity.type
_entity.pdbx_description
1 polymer ?
#
loop_
_entity_poly.entity_id
_entity_poly.type
_entity_poly.pdbx_seq_one_letter_code
_entity_poly.pdbx_strand_id
1 'polypeptide(L)'
;MNNLITNPLIGKFRAEFSMHYASAIYLLILNRISFGYTREELAFLMGQNEDYIKDIEEFKIPIGDLEVMVHLQWVFVRGKLQIDAFDSRTDYLFELSIWEEEGIRYYQMEYFINEVESIVFFRLMEVINKDKFRDAETIKVDRLATNLLLMSLLEEGYFKRYCTALQLWRCAEKNIGDGIRVNILKQELELMLGKKGVAPLRKSKSRSFGYRYIQHK
;
A
#
# COMPACT_ATOMS: atom_id res chain seq x y z
N MET A 1 4.93 17.84 38.33
CA MET A 1 5.32 16.47 37.99
C MET A 1 4.53 16.09 36.75
N ASN A 2 5.14 16.23 35.58
CA ASN A 2 4.53 15.84 34.32
C ASN A 2 4.60 14.33 34.22
N ASN A 3 3.44 13.67 34.26
CA ASN A 3 3.33 12.26 33.93
C ASN A 3 3.76 12.08 32.48
N LEU A 4 5.00 11.65 32.28
CA LEU A 4 5.46 11.03 31.04
C LEU A 4 4.63 9.75 30.88
N ILE A 5 3.49 9.87 30.21
CA ILE A 5 2.80 8.72 29.63
C ILE A 5 3.71 8.27 28.50
N THR A 6 4.70 7.44 28.81
CA THR A 6 5.37 6.60 27.82
C THR A 6 4.31 5.63 27.32
N ASN A 7 3.61 6.01 26.26
CA ASN A 7 2.59 5.22 25.62
C ASN A 7 3.30 4.02 24.95
N PRO A 8 3.12 2.78 25.44
CA PRO A 8 3.90 1.61 24.99
C PRO A 8 3.56 1.12 23.58
N LEU A 9 2.68 1.83 22.86
CA LEU A 9 2.18 1.48 21.52
C LEU A 9 2.79 2.33 20.39
N ILE A 10 3.72 3.24 20.69
CA ILE A 10 4.37 4.07 19.66
C ILE A 10 5.55 3.31 19.05
N GLY A 11 5.41 2.90 17.78
CA GLY A 11 6.51 2.39 16.99
C GLY A 11 7.44 3.54 16.59
N LYS A 12 8.74 3.41 16.89
CA LYS A 12 9.77 4.39 16.53
C LYS A 12 10.79 3.77 15.59
N PHE A 13 10.98 4.38 14.43
CA PHE A 13 11.87 3.91 13.38
C PHE A 13 12.89 5.00 13.07
N ARG A 14 14.18 4.68 13.20
CA ARG A 14 15.27 5.63 12.98
C ARG A 14 16.14 5.21 11.80
N ALA A 15 16.54 6.17 10.98
CA ALA A 15 17.49 5.96 9.91
C ALA A 15 18.15 7.28 9.49
N GLU A 16 19.32 7.18 8.89
CA GLU A 16 20.05 8.32 8.32
C GLU A 16 19.83 8.36 6.81
N PHE A 17 19.33 9.47 6.29
CA PHE A 17 19.14 9.68 4.85
C PHE A 17 18.98 11.16 4.50
N SER A 18 18.89 11.46 3.21
CA SER A 18 18.68 12.82 2.71
C SER A 18 17.26 13.32 2.93
N MET A 19 17.06 14.64 2.94
CA MET A 19 15.72 15.24 2.93
C MET A 19 14.88 14.74 1.75
N HIS A 20 15.51 14.44 0.62
CA HIS A 20 14.85 13.88 -0.55
C HIS A 20 14.21 12.51 -0.27
N TYR A 21 14.95 11.61 0.39
CA TYR A 21 14.41 10.31 0.79
C TYR A 21 13.25 10.49 1.78
N ALA A 22 13.41 11.41 2.73
CA ALA A 22 12.38 11.80 3.70
C ALA A 22 11.09 12.27 3.01
N SER A 23 11.22 13.14 2.00
CA SER A 23 10.12 13.61 1.16
C SER A 23 9.48 12.49 0.35
N ALA A 24 10.26 11.53 -0.16
CA ALA A 24 9.73 10.36 -0.87
C ALA A 24 8.84 9.50 0.05
N ILE A 25 9.26 9.28 1.30
CA ILE A 25 8.46 8.57 2.30
C ILE A 25 7.20 9.36 2.65
N TYR A 26 7.31 10.67 2.87
CA TYR A 26 6.15 11.53 3.09
C TYR A 26 5.12 11.41 1.96
N LEU A 27 5.56 11.54 0.71
CA LEU A 27 4.69 11.49 -0.45
C LEU A 27 4.12 10.09 -0.68
N LEU A 28 4.86 9.02 -0.37
CA LEU A 28 4.33 7.65 -0.38
C LEU A 28 3.14 7.53 0.58
N ILE A 29 3.34 7.92 1.85
CA ILE A 29 2.30 7.83 2.89
C ILE A 29 1.11 8.71 2.51
N LEU A 30 1.37 9.97 2.11
CA LEU A 30 0.34 10.91 1.71
C LEU A 30 -0.50 10.37 0.55
N ASN A 31 0.13 9.94 -0.55
CA ASN A 31 -0.59 9.42 -1.71
C ASN A 31 -1.40 8.17 -1.34
N ARG A 32 -0.81 7.25 -0.56
CA ARG A 32 -1.53 6.06 -0.12
C ARG A 32 -2.80 6.43 0.66
N ILE A 33 -2.71 7.37 1.60
CA ILE A 33 -3.85 7.87 2.38
C ILE A 33 -4.87 8.57 1.47
N SER A 34 -4.42 9.43 0.55
CA SER A 34 -5.29 10.19 -0.38
C SER A 34 -6.06 9.31 -1.35
N PHE A 35 -5.43 8.26 -1.89
CA PHE A 35 -6.11 7.23 -2.70
C PHE A 35 -6.93 6.26 -1.84
N GLY A 36 -6.79 6.32 -0.52
CA GLY A 36 -7.57 5.55 0.42
C GLY A 36 -7.20 4.08 0.54
N TYR A 37 -5.98 3.73 0.10
CA TYR A 37 -5.42 2.39 0.21
C TYR A 37 -4.87 2.13 1.61
N THR A 38 -5.09 0.94 2.15
CA THR A 38 -4.29 0.44 3.27
C THR A 38 -2.88 0.06 2.80
N ARG A 39 -1.98 -0.24 3.75
CA ARG A 39 -0.63 -0.73 3.44
C ARG A 39 -0.70 -2.06 2.68
N GLU A 40 -1.58 -2.95 3.11
CA GLU A 40 -1.80 -4.27 2.52
C GLU A 40 -2.42 -4.17 1.13
N GLU A 41 -3.36 -3.24 0.93
CA GLU A 41 -3.97 -2.98 -0.38
C GLU A 41 -2.94 -2.46 -1.38
N LEU A 42 -2.12 -1.47 -1.00
CA LEU A 42 -1.07 -0.96 -1.87
C LEU A 42 -0.02 -2.05 -2.18
N ALA A 43 0.37 -2.85 -1.19
CA ALA A 43 1.26 -3.98 -1.39
C ALA A 43 0.68 -5.00 -2.38
N PHE A 44 -0.61 -5.32 -2.25
CA PHE A 44 -1.33 -6.20 -3.18
C PHE A 44 -1.32 -5.64 -4.60
N LEU A 45 -1.63 -4.36 -4.80
CA LEU A 45 -1.60 -3.71 -6.12
C LEU A 45 -0.20 -3.74 -6.75
N MET A 46 0.85 -3.61 -5.94
CA MET A 46 2.24 -3.74 -6.37
C MET A 46 2.68 -5.21 -6.59
N GLY A 47 1.81 -6.18 -6.32
CA GLY A 47 2.14 -7.60 -6.41
C GLY A 47 3.15 -8.05 -5.35
N GLN A 48 3.20 -7.41 -4.19
CA GLN A 48 4.15 -7.72 -3.12
C GLN A 48 3.47 -8.43 -1.93
N ASN A 49 4.27 -8.84 -0.95
CA ASN A 49 3.76 -9.40 0.30
C ASN A 49 3.08 -8.31 1.14
N GLU A 50 2.13 -8.68 2.01
CA GLU A 50 1.29 -7.73 2.76
C GLU A 50 2.08 -6.69 3.56
N ASP A 51 3.18 -7.11 4.19
CA ASP A 51 4.05 -6.22 4.98
C ASP A 51 4.95 -5.31 4.13
N TYR A 52 4.99 -5.46 2.81
CA TYR A 52 5.99 -4.78 1.97
C TYR A 52 5.94 -3.24 2.09
N ILE A 53 4.74 -2.65 2.05
CA ILE A 53 4.59 -1.19 2.20
C ILE A 53 4.86 -0.76 3.63
N LYS A 54 4.45 -1.57 4.61
CA LYS A 54 4.77 -1.34 6.02
C LYS A 54 6.29 -1.28 6.21
N ASP A 55 7.02 -2.24 5.64
CA ASP A 55 8.48 -2.30 5.74
C ASP A 55 9.16 -1.13 5.02
N ILE A 56 8.60 -0.59 3.93
CA ILE A 56 9.09 0.66 3.32
C ILE A 56 8.84 1.86 4.24
N GLU A 57 7.61 2.01 4.74
CA GLU A 57 7.24 3.12 5.64
C GLU A 57 8.04 3.08 6.96
N GLU A 58 8.43 1.89 7.42
CA GLU A 58 9.24 1.66 8.63
C GLU A 58 10.76 1.62 8.34
N PHE A 59 11.19 2.07 7.16
CA PHE A 59 12.60 2.17 6.72
C PHE A 59 13.38 0.84 6.63
N LYS A 60 12.71 -0.30 6.65
CA LYS A 60 13.35 -1.62 6.52
C LYS A 60 13.66 -1.98 5.06
N ILE A 61 12.91 -1.43 4.11
CA ILE A 61 13.12 -1.59 2.68
C ILE A 61 13.35 -0.21 2.06
N PRO A 62 14.43 0.00 1.29
CA PRO A 62 14.68 1.28 0.65
C PRO A 62 13.67 1.54 -0.47
N ILE A 63 13.05 2.74 -0.48
CA ILE A 63 12.14 3.15 -1.57
C ILE A 63 12.86 3.52 -2.87
N GLY A 64 14.17 3.76 -2.80
CA GLY A 64 15.01 4.20 -3.93
C GLY A 64 15.31 3.12 -4.98
N ASP A 65 14.78 1.90 -4.82
CA ASP A 65 14.86 0.86 -5.84
C ASP A 65 14.02 1.27 -7.06
N LEU A 66 14.62 1.24 -8.26
CA LEU A 66 13.95 1.67 -9.49
C LEU A 66 12.67 0.87 -9.76
N GLU A 67 12.64 -0.43 -9.45
CA GLU A 67 11.46 -1.27 -9.63
C GLU A 67 10.32 -0.80 -8.71
N VAL A 68 10.65 -0.43 -7.47
CA VAL A 68 9.70 0.13 -6.50
C VAL A 68 9.12 1.44 -7.01
N MET A 69 9.96 2.35 -7.48
CA MET A 69 9.53 3.65 -8.00
C MET A 69 8.60 3.49 -9.22
N VAL A 70 8.95 2.59 -10.16
CA VAL A 70 8.13 2.30 -11.34
C VAL A 70 6.77 1.73 -10.94
N HIS A 71 6.72 0.82 -9.98
CA HIS A 71 5.46 0.27 -9.46
C HIS A 71 4.59 1.33 -8.80
N LEU A 72 5.15 2.18 -7.95
CA LEU A 72 4.41 3.25 -7.28
C LEU A 72 3.86 4.23 -8.32
N GLN A 73 4.63 4.57 -9.35
CA GLN A 73 4.16 5.40 -10.46
C GLN A 73 3.00 4.73 -11.23
N TRP A 74 3.05 3.41 -11.43
CA TRP A 74 1.94 2.68 -12.03
C TRP A 74 0.71 2.63 -11.14
N VAL A 75 0.84 2.53 -9.82
CA VAL A 75 -0.34 2.56 -8.95
C VAL A 75 -0.94 3.97 -8.92
N PHE A 76 -0.12 5.00 -8.77
CA PHE A 76 -0.57 6.38 -8.57
C PHE A 76 -0.66 7.21 -9.87
N VAL A 77 -1.04 6.63 -11.02
CA VAL A 77 -1.01 7.27 -12.37
C VAL A 77 -1.54 8.71 -12.44
N ARG A 78 -2.43 9.13 -11.52
CA ARG A 78 -3.00 10.49 -11.47
C ARG A 78 -2.23 11.50 -10.60
N GLY A 79 -1.26 11.07 -9.79
CA GLY A 79 -0.39 11.93 -9.00
C GLY A 79 0.99 12.02 -9.64
N LYS A 80 1.38 13.21 -10.11
CA LYS A 80 2.79 13.45 -10.45
C LYS A 80 3.58 13.43 -9.13
N LEU A 81 4.23 12.31 -8.83
CA LEU A 81 5.24 12.26 -7.78
C LEU A 81 6.48 13.00 -8.31
N GLN A 82 6.44 14.32 -8.30
CA GLN A 82 7.66 15.11 -8.51
C GLN A 82 8.40 15.15 -7.19
N ILE A 83 9.50 14.40 -7.12
CA ILE A 83 10.48 14.52 -6.05
C ILE A 83 11.62 15.35 -6.65
N ASP A 84 11.48 16.67 -6.66
CA ASP A 84 12.56 17.56 -7.10
C ASP A 84 12.91 18.52 -5.96
N ALA A 85 14.11 18.37 -5.40
CA ALA A 85 14.89 19.43 -4.76
C ALA A 85 16.31 18.90 -4.45
N PHE A 86 17.30 19.74 -4.73
CA PHE A 86 18.70 19.52 -4.41
C PHE A 86 18.96 19.85 -2.94
N ASP A 87 19.48 18.88 -2.19
CA ASP A 87 20.01 19.06 -0.83
C ASP A 87 21.47 18.60 -0.82
N SER A 88 22.35 19.45 -0.33
CA SER A 88 23.79 19.16 -0.24
C SER A 88 24.14 18.17 0.88
N ARG A 89 23.23 17.95 1.83
CA ARG A 89 23.45 17.05 2.97
C ARG A 89 22.62 15.78 2.81
N THR A 90 23.28 14.64 2.97
CA THR A 90 22.71 13.32 2.65
C THR A 90 22.48 12.42 3.87
N ASP A 91 22.80 12.92 5.07
CA ASP A 91 22.96 12.13 6.30
C ASP A 91 22.21 12.75 7.51
N TYR A 92 20.98 13.20 7.30
CA TYR A 92 20.15 13.63 8.42
C TYR A 92 19.64 12.41 9.18
N LEU A 93 19.74 12.43 10.52
CA LEU A 93 19.10 11.43 11.36
C LEU A 93 17.60 11.75 11.47
N PHE A 94 16.77 10.86 10.94
CA PHE A 94 15.32 10.94 11.06
C PHE A 94 14.77 9.92 12.06
N GLU A 95 13.69 10.26 12.74
CA GLU A 95 12.82 9.34 13.49
C GLU A 95 11.39 9.47 12.97
N LEU A 96 10.81 8.35 12.53
CA LEU A 96 9.38 8.24 12.28
C LEU A 96 8.72 7.55 13.46
N SER A 97 7.81 8.26 14.11
CA SER A 97 6.90 7.73 15.11
C SER A 97 5.56 7.39 14.47
N ILE A 98 5.07 6.17 14.70
CA ILE A 98 3.77 5.68 14.23
C ILE A 98 3.01 5.13 15.43
N TRP A 99 1.77 5.58 15.63
CA TRP A 99 0.90 5.09 16.70
C TRP A 99 -0.56 5.11 16.28
N GLU A 100 -1.38 4.35 17.00
CA GLU A 100 -2.81 4.24 16.73
C GLU A 100 -3.60 4.64 17.98
N GLU A 101 -4.61 5.48 17.80
CA GLU A 101 -5.51 5.93 18.85
C GLU A 101 -6.91 6.13 18.26
N GLU A 102 -7.93 5.54 18.90
CA GLU A 102 -9.35 5.69 18.52
C GLU A 102 -9.67 5.35 17.05
N GLY A 103 -8.91 4.43 16.43
CA GLY A 103 -9.09 4.05 15.02
C GLY A 103 -8.44 5.02 14.03
N ILE A 104 -7.57 5.92 14.51
CA ILE A 104 -6.73 6.78 13.68
C ILE A 104 -5.28 6.34 13.86
N ARG A 105 -4.56 6.19 12.74
CA ARG A 105 -3.10 6.02 12.72
C ARG A 105 -2.46 7.37 12.51
N TYR A 106 -1.51 7.69 13.35
CA TYR A 106 -0.74 8.91 13.31
C TYR A 106 0.67 8.62 12.85
N TYR A 107 1.22 9.54 12.06
CA TYR A 107 2.59 9.52 11.60
C TYR A 107 3.23 10.85 11.96
N GLN A 108 4.38 10.81 12.62
CA GLN A 108 5.19 12.00 12.88
C GLN A 108 6.63 11.70 12.54
N MET A 109 7.17 12.40 11.54
CA MET A 109 8.58 12.31 11.22
C MET A 109 9.30 13.55 11.72
N GLU A 110 10.42 13.34 12.41
CA GLU A 110 11.30 14.37 12.91
C GLU A 110 12.71 14.15 12.35
N TYR A 111 13.48 15.22 12.19
CA TYR A 111 14.93 15.12 12.02
C TYR A 111 15.65 15.81 13.17
N PHE A 112 16.77 15.23 13.58
CA PHE A 112 17.56 15.71 14.72
C PHE A 112 18.63 16.69 14.22
N ILE A 113 18.66 17.88 14.81
CA ILE A 113 19.76 18.84 14.63
C ILE A 113 20.95 18.40 15.48
N ASN A 114 20.67 17.90 16.69
CA ASN A 114 21.62 17.38 17.66
C ASN A 114 20.90 16.40 18.61
N GLU A 115 21.56 15.96 19.68
CA GLU A 115 20.99 14.98 20.64
C GLU A 115 19.75 15.46 21.39
N VAL A 116 19.51 16.78 21.45
CA VAL A 116 18.48 17.40 22.29
C VAL A 116 17.41 18.14 21.45
N GLU A 117 17.78 18.61 20.27
CA GLU A 117 16.91 19.39 19.38
C GLU A 117 16.53 18.60 18.13
N SER A 118 15.22 18.52 17.89
CA SER A 118 14.63 17.98 16.66
C SER A 118 13.65 18.97 16.03
N ILE A 119 13.45 18.85 14.72
CA ILE A 119 12.43 19.56 13.97
C ILE A 119 11.43 18.54 13.43
N VAL A 120 10.14 18.81 13.63
CA VAL A 120 9.06 18.04 13.00
C VAL A 120 9.08 18.32 11.51
N PHE A 121 9.35 17.29 10.72
CA PHE A 121 9.37 17.33 9.26
C PHE A 121 7.95 17.21 8.67
N PHE A 122 7.16 16.24 9.15
CA PHE A 122 5.73 16.16 8.82
C PHE A 122 4.91 15.53 9.93
N ARG A 123 3.59 15.78 9.89
CA ARG A 123 2.57 15.01 10.60
C ARG A 123 1.44 14.61 9.65
N LEU A 124 1.03 13.35 9.70
CA LEU A 124 -0.08 12.81 8.93
C LEU A 124 -1.01 11.98 9.82
N MET A 125 -2.28 11.89 9.40
CA MET A 125 -3.31 11.09 10.05
C MET A 125 -4.02 10.22 9.01
N GLU A 126 -4.35 9.00 9.38
CA GLU A 126 -5.04 8.01 8.55
C GLU A 126 -6.18 7.39 9.36
N VAL A 127 -7.40 7.43 8.82
CA VAL A 127 -8.52 6.68 9.42
C VAL A 127 -8.35 5.19 9.09
N ILE A 128 -8.18 4.37 10.13
CA ILE A 128 -8.08 2.92 10.07
C ILE A 128 -9.49 2.32 10.13
N ASN A 129 -9.72 1.23 9.40
CA ASN A 129 -11.03 0.55 9.33
C ASN A 129 -12.14 1.37 8.66
N LYS A 130 -11.88 1.95 7.48
CA LYS A 130 -12.91 2.64 6.67
C LYS A 130 -14.14 1.76 6.41
N ASP A 131 -13.95 0.44 6.33
CA ASP A 131 -15.04 -0.51 6.10
C ASP A 131 -15.98 -0.66 7.32
N LYS A 132 -15.56 -0.26 8.53
CA LYS A 132 -16.44 -0.24 9.72
C LYS A 132 -17.68 0.66 9.51
N PHE A 133 -17.57 1.64 8.62
CA PHE A 133 -18.64 2.57 8.29
C PHE A 133 -19.41 2.19 7.02
N ARG A 134 -19.05 1.09 6.34
CA ARG A 134 -19.79 0.61 5.15
C ARG A 134 -20.91 -0.32 5.58
N ASP A 135 -22.04 -0.20 4.91
CA ASP A 135 -23.19 -1.07 5.11
C ASP A 135 -22.91 -2.51 4.62
N ALA A 136 -23.41 -3.50 5.37
CA ALA A 136 -23.14 -4.91 5.11
C ALA A 136 -23.74 -5.40 3.77
N GLU A 137 -24.89 -4.86 3.35
CA GLU A 137 -25.47 -5.19 2.04
C GLU A 137 -24.63 -4.60 0.91
N THR A 138 -24.08 -3.39 1.09
CA THR A 138 -23.14 -2.81 0.11
C THR A 138 -21.91 -3.70 -0.09
N ILE A 139 -21.32 -4.22 0.99
CA ILE A 139 -20.16 -5.13 0.90
C ILE A 139 -20.53 -6.43 0.15
N LYS A 140 -21.72 -6.98 0.41
CA LYS A 140 -22.20 -8.19 -0.30
C LYS A 140 -22.38 -7.93 -1.80
N VAL A 141 -22.98 -6.81 -2.17
CA VAL A 141 -23.17 -6.41 -3.57
C VAL A 141 -21.82 -6.25 -4.28
N ASP A 142 -20.87 -5.55 -3.66
CA ASP A 142 -19.52 -5.37 -4.21
C ASP A 142 -18.80 -6.72 -4.42
N ARG A 143 -18.92 -7.64 -3.46
CA ARG A 143 -18.36 -9.00 -3.56
C ARG A 143 -18.98 -9.77 -4.71
N LEU A 144 -20.31 -9.78 -4.83
CA LEU A 144 -21.01 -10.46 -5.92
C LEU A 144 -20.60 -9.89 -7.29
N ALA A 145 -20.58 -8.56 -7.43
CA ALA A 145 -20.17 -7.91 -8.67
C ALA A 145 -18.71 -8.24 -9.04
N THR A 146 -17.81 -8.23 -8.05
CA THR A 146 -16.41 -8.60 -8.22
C THR A 146 -16.26 -10.05 -8.65
N ASN A 147 -17.00 -10.96 -8.02
CA ASN A 147 -17.00 -12.38 -8.35
C ASN A 147 -17.46 -12.63 -9.79
N LEU A 148 -18.59 -12.01 -10.18
CA LEU A 148 -19.14 -12.11 -11.53
C LEU A 148 -18.15 -11.58 -12.57
N LEU A 149 -17.47 -10.45 -12.30
CA LEU A 149 -16.43 -9.93 -13.17
C LEU A 149 -15.27 -10.93 -13.31
N LEU A 150 -14.75 -11.47 -12.21
CA LEU A 150 -13.64 -12.42 -12.26
C LEU A 150 -14.01 -13.70 -13.02
N MET A 151 -15.24 -14.19 -12.89
CA MET A 151 -15.75 -15.34 -13.65
C MET A 151 -15.86 -15.03 -15.15
N SER A 152 -16.39 -13.87 -15.52
CA SER A 152 -16.43 -13.41 -16.93
C SER A 152 -15.03 -13.30 -17.53
N LEU A 153 -14.07 -12.71 -16.80
CA LEU A 153 -12.67 -12.64 -17.24
C LEU A 153 -12.03 -14.03 -17.42
N LEU A 154 -12.43 -15.01 -16.62
CA LEU A 154 -12.00 -16.40 -16.77
C LEU A 154 -12.55 -17.03 -18.05
N GLU A 155 -13.84 -16.88 -18.31
CA GLU A 155 -14.53 -17.41 -19.51
C GLU A 155 -14.01 -16.79 -20.81
N GLU A 156 -13.76 -15.48 -20.80
CA GLU A 156 -13.17 -14.74 -21.93
C GLU A 156 -11.70 -15.09 -22.17
N GLY A 157 -11.07 -15.86 -21.27
CA GLY A 157 -9.69 -16.27 -21.37
C GLY A 157 -8.69 -15.15 -21.07
N TYR A 158 -9.09 -14.14 -20.28
CA TYR A 158 -8.20 -13.06 -19.83
C TYR A 158 -6.98 -13.63 -19.08
N PHE A 159 -7.19 -14.69 -18.29
CA PHE A 159 -6.15 -15.40 -17.55
C PHE A 159 -5.35 -16.42 -18.37
N LYS A 160 -5.52 -16.48 -19.71
CA LYS A 160 -4.63 -17.27 -20.60
C LYS A 160 -3.20 -16.71 -20.61
N ARG A 161 -3.02 -15.45 -20.19
CA ARG A 161 -1.73 -14.79 -19.99
C ARG A 161 -1.60 -14.34 -18.53
N TYR A 162 -0.38 -14.03 -18.12
CA TYR A 162 -0.13 -13.49 -16.79
C TYR A 162 -0.76 -12.10 -16.63
N CYS A 163 -1.53 -11.94 -15.56
CA CYS A 163 -2.15 -10.67 -15.16
C CYS A 163 -1.64 -10.24 -13.79
N THR A 164 -1.44 -8.94 -13.58
CA THR A 164 -1.08 -8.36 -12.28
C THR A 164 -2.34 -7.97 -11.49
N ALA A 165 -2.21 -7.86 -10.17
CA ALA A 165 -3.27 -7.34 -9.32
C ALA A 165 -3.73 -5.94 -9.76
N LEU A 166 -2.80 -5.05 -10.12
CA LEU A 166 -3.11 -3.71 -10.63
C LEU A 166 -3.94 -3.74 -11.93
N GLN A 167 -3.64 -4.64 -12.86
CA GLN A 167 -4.44 -4.79 -14.08
C GLN A 167 -5.86 -5.25 -13.79
N LEU A 168 -6.03 -6.20 -12.85
CA LEU A 168 -7.34 -6.67 -12.42
C LEU A 168 -8.11 -5.57 -11.68
N TRP A 169 -7.43 -4.79 -10.84
CA TRP A 169 -7.99 -3.67 -10.12
C TRP A 169 -8.54 -2.60 -11.06
N ARG A 170 -7.75 -2.16 -12.04
CA ARG A 170 -8.21 -1.20 -13.05
C ARG A 170 -9.36 -1.74 -13.91
N CYS A 171 -9.39 -3.06 -14.14
CA CYS A 171 -10.52 -3.70 -14.81
C CYS A 171 -11.78 -3.64 -13.94
N ALA A 172 -11.67 -3.89 -12.64
CA ALA A 172 -12.78 -3.78 -11.69
C ALA A 172 -13.30 -2.34 -11.56
N GLU A 173 -12.42 -1.35 -11.41
CA GLU A 173 -12.79 0.08 -11.40
C GLU A 173 -13.56 0.45 -12.67
N LYS A 174 -13.08 0.01 -13.84
CA LYS A 174 -13.71 0.32 -15.12
C LYS A 174 -15.10 -0.31 -15.30
N ASN A 175 -15.27 -1.57 -14.89
CA ASN A 175 -16.49 -2.33 -15.20
C ASN A 175 -17.56 -2.25 -14.10
N ILE A 176 -17.17 -2.04 -12.85
CA ILE A 176 -18.10 -2.00 -11.72
C ILE A 176 -18.22 -0.58 -11.16
N GLY A 177 -17.16 0.23 -11.25
CA GLY A 177 -17.13 1.64 -10.84
C GLY A 177 -16.11 1.93 -9.74
N ASP A 178 -15.89 3.23 -9.50
CA ASP A 178 -14.87 3.78 -8.59
C ASP A 178 -15.13 3.50 -7.08
N GLY A 179 -16.16 2.72 -6.75
CA GLY A 179 -16.61 2.48 -5.37
C GLY A 179 -16.14 1.17 -4.74
N ILE A 180 -15.59 0.24 -5.52
CA ILE A 180 -15.08 -1.03 -4.98
C ILE A 180 -13.85 -0.76 -4.11
N ARG A 181 -13.61 -1.60 -3.10
CA ARG A 181 -12.38 -1.58 -2.30
C ARG A 181 -11.39 -2.62 -2.86
N VAL A 182 -10.11 -2.27 -2.92
CA VAL A 182 -9.04 -3.17 -3.36
C VAL A 182 -9.06 -4.47 -2.55
N ASN A 183 -9.33 -4.38 -1.24
CA ASN A 183 -9.44 -5.55 -0.37
C ASN A 183 -10.55 -6.55 -0.80
N ILE A 184 -11.65 -6.07 -1.38
CA ILE A 184 -12.72 -6.95 -1.90
C ILE A 184 -12.20 -7.75 -3.09
N LEU A 185 -11.54 -7.09 -4.04
CA LEU A 185 -10.89 -7.78 -5.17
C LEU A 185 -9.86 -8.79 -4.68
N LYS A 186 -9.02 -8.41 -3.71
CA LYS A 186 -8.02 -9.30 -3.13
C LYS A 186 -8.66 -10.57 -2.56
N GLN A 187 -9.70 -10.42 -1.73
CA GLN A 187 -10.41 -11.54 -1.10
C GLN A 187 -11.05 -12.47 -2.14
N GLU A 188 -11.80 -11.94 -3.10
CA GLU A 188 -12.44 -12.75 -4.14
C GLU A 188 -11.40 -13.46 -5.02
N LEU A 189 -10.29 -12.78 -5.31
CA LEU A 189 -9.19 -13.38 -6.06
C LEU A 189 -8.49 -14.49 -5.27
N GLU A 190 -8.37 -14.36 -3.95
CA GLU A 190 -7.85 -15.42 -3.06
C GLU A 190 -8.75 -16.66 -3.02
N LEU A 191 -10.07 -16.49 -3.13
CA LEU A 191 -11.00 -17.63 -3.25
C LEU A 191 -10.80 -18.40 -4.57
N MET A 192 -10.34 -17.73 -5.62
CA MET A 192 -9.97 -18.34 -6.90
C MET A 192 -8.59 -19.02 -6.88
N LEU A 193 -7.80 -18.79 -5.83
CA LEU A 193 -6.53 -19.46 -5.57
C LEU A 193 -6.77 -20.65 -4.64
N GLY A 194 -6.29 -21.84 -5.02
CA GLY A 194 -6.51 -23.04 -4.20
C GLY A 194 -5.55 -24.17 -4.55
N LYS A 195 -5.82 -25.35 -3.99
CA LYS A 195 -4.97 -26.53 -4.22
C LYS A 195 -5.08 -26.99 -5.68
N LYS A 196 -3.93 -27.43 -6.21
CA LYS A 196 -3.71 -27.88 -7.60
C LYS A 196 -4.83 -28.83 -8.05
N GLY A 197 -5.62 -28.45 -9.05
CA GLY A 197 -6.66 -29.28 -9.68
C GLY A 197 -8.12 -28.85 -9.43
N VAL A 198 -8.39 -27.99 -8.45
CA VAL A 198 -9.74 -27.45 -8.17
C VAL A 198 -9.80 -25.93 -8.33
N ALA A 199 -8.67 -25.24 -8.16
CA ALA A 199 -8.59 -23.80 -8.30
C ALA A 199 -8.53 -23.37 -9.78
N PRO A 200 -9.32 -22.36 -10.20
CA PRO A 200 -9.26 -21.84 -11.56
C PRO A 200 -7.95 -21.07 -11.85
N LEU A 201 -7.33 -20.47 -10.82
CA LEU A 201 -6.15 -19.62 -10.96
C LEU A 201 -4.97 -20.11 -10.13
N ARG A 202 -3.76 -19.88 -10.64
CA ARG A 202 -2.50 -20.01 -9.89
C ARG A 202 -1.80 -18.66 -9.75
N LYS A 203 -1.19 -18.45 -8.58
CA LYS A 203 -0.34 -17.30 -8.27
C LYS A 203 1.13 -17.68 -8.52
N SER A 204 1.86 -16.83 -9.23
CA SER A 204 3.30 -17.02 -9.50
C SER A 204 4.03 -15.72 -9.24
N LYS A 205 5.17 -15.80 -8.54
CA LYS A 205 6.05 -14.64 -8.31
C LYS A 205 7.02 -14.53 -9.46
N SER A 206 6.99 -13.42 -10.19
CA SER A 206 8.03 -13.09 -11.16
C SER A 206 9.25 -12.50 -10.43
N ARG A 207 10.42 -12.62 -11.05
CA ARG A 207 11.65 -11.95 -10.54
C ARG A 207 11.51 -10.43 -10.54
N SER A 208 10.73 -9.91 -11.48
CA SER A 208 10.41 -8.50 -11.66
C SER A 208 8.90 -8.31 -11.67
N PHE A 209 8.42 -7.27 -11.01
CA PHE A 209 7.03 -6.87 -10.97
C PHE A 209 6.09 -7.83 -10.19
N GLY A 210 6.62 -8.44 -9.12
CA GLY A 210 5.83 -9.12 -8.09
C GLY A 210 5.00 -10.34 -8.53
N TYR A 211 3.91 -10.58 -7.81
CA TYR A 211 2.95 -11.67 -8.03
C TYR A 211 2.05 -11.42 -9.23
N ARG A 212 1.81 -12.49 -9.99
CA ARG A 212 0.93 -12.52 -11.16
C ARG A 212 0.02 -13.74 -11.12
N TYR A 213 -1.11 -13.62 -11.81
CA TYR A 213 -2.20 -14.58 -11.86
C TYR A 213 -2.32 -15.14 -13.27
N ILE A 214 -2.54 -16.44 -13.39
CA ILE A 214 -2.77 -17.13 -14.66
C ILE A 214 -3.69 -18.33 -14.40
N GLN A 215 -4.45 -18.74 -15.41
CA GLN A 215 -5.31 -19.90 -15.32
C GLN A 215 -4.49 -21.17 -15.04
N HIS A 216 -5.05 -22.07 -14.24
CA HIS A 216 -4.56 -23.44 -14.14
C HIS A 216 -4.73 -24.15 -15.50
N LYS A 217 -3.71 -24.92 -15.90
CA LYS A 217 -3.82 -25.83 -17.05
C LYS A 217 -4.56 -27.09 -16.65
#